data_AF-A0A1G8T854-F1
#
_entry.id   AF-A0A1G8T854-F1
#
_cell.length_a   1.000
_cell.length_b   1.000
_cell.length_c   1.000
_cell.angle_alpha   90.00
_cell.angle_beta   90.00
_cell.angle_gamma   90.00
#
_symmetry.space_group_name_H-M   'P 1'
#
loop_
_entity.id
_entity.type
_entity.pdbx_description
1 polymer ?
#
loop_
_entity_poly.entity_id
_entity_poly.type
_entity_poly.pdbx_seq_one_letter_code
_entity_poly.pdbx_strand_id
1 'polypeptide(L)'
;MTPHNSKDLTLADALQRLDKSKATCSRTRDRISAINRVATMLSRAPADLPCDPPELRAYLKTIHHVHHKITAKSLANIKAALADALRAAGCIPADDPKVDRSQSWEVFLGRVSVKEQAWSLSRLINYCCNRGIEPEDVDDNVVSEFRTYLDARLLTREPEDLCRTMAQTWNGIVSRHGLCLSTLSYQKGGYHRCLPLSEYPESLQSDIQAYVDRLAHKDIFLEDGPNKALRPLSLRNVKANVRQYLDALVSAGEDPAALVDLSSAITTEKVKTAFKAIMARRGTKKPPIGLHNIAATLTAIARYHLKWDESELTGLLNVKKRVAYDPKGMSEKNSNRLEQFNNWENIVRLISLPELLMTQARLNPESRLNALLAMHAAAIAILLSCPMRTKNLASLDLDRNVFAHRNGNHTIYSIRIDGGDVKNGEPIEFQMNSRNSRLLHNYITMYRPRISAARSSALFPKASNGAPRSPNNLAESIKTHIYDATGLTVNTHLFRHIAAYLYLREQPGDFETVRRLLKHRRLQTTMDFYAKISSEWAHEHYDKAVLTKWGDA
;
A
#
# COMPACT_ATOMS: atom_id res chain seq x y z
N MET A 1 -23.45 40.17 5.07
CA MET A 1 -23.05 39.12 6.03
C MET A 1 -21.54 39.00 5.97
N THR A 2 -20.86 39.33 7.06
CA THR A 2 -19.40 39.18 7.20
C THR A 2 -19.02 37.71 6.99
N PRO A 3 -17.95 37.41 6.23
CA PRO A 3 -17.47 36.03 6.07
C PRO A 3 -16.96 35.54 7.42
N HIS A 4 -17.78 34.79 8.15
CA HIS A 4 -17.32 34.04 9.31
C HIS A 4 -16.28 33.04 8.83
N ASN A 5 -15.11 33.08 9.46
CA ASN A 5 -14.02 32.13 9.22
C ASN A 5 -14.56 30.72 9.51
N SER A 6 -14.64 29.84 8.50
CA SER A 6 -15.25 28.51 8.66
C SER A 6 -14.55 27.61 9.69
N LYS A 7 -13.33 28.00 10.10
CA LYS A 7 -12.49 27.28 11.06
C LYS A 7 -13.09 27.20 12.46
N ASP A 8 -13.92 28.17 12.86
CA ASP A 8 -14.47 28.22 14.22
C ASP A 8 -15.90 27.64 14.31
N LEU A 9 -16.47 27.21 13.18
CA LEU A 9 -17.82 26.66 13.13
C LEU A 9 -17.82 25.15 13.35
N THR A 10 -18.79 24.68 14.14
CA THR A 10 -18.99 23.27 14.46
C THR A 10 -20.23 22.71 13.76
N LEU A 11 -20.36 21.38 13.72
CA LEU A 11 -21.58 20.76 13.21
C LEU A 11 -22.81 21.11 14.06
N ALA A 12 -22.63 21.48 15.34
CA ALA A 12 -23.71 22.02 16.17
C ALA A 12 -24.20 23.38 15.65
N ASP A 13 -23.30 24.27 15.21
CA ASP A 13 -23.68 25.55 14.59
C ASP A 13 -24.40 25.34 13.26
N ALA A 14 -23.96 24.35 12.47
CA ALA A 14 -24.66 23.97 11.26
C ALA A 14 -26.09 23.50 11.55
N LEU A 15 -26.28 22.70 12.63
CA LEU A 15 -27.62 22.28 13.07
C LEU A 15 -28.48 23.46 13.55
N GLN A 16 -27.90 24.45 14.24
CA GLN A 16 -28.64 25.64 14.69
C GLN A 16 -29.09 26.49 13.49
N ARG A 17 -28.23 26.65 12.48
CA ARG A 17 -28.53 27.41 11.25
C ARG A 17 -29.50 26.69 10.33
N LEU A 18 -29.55 25.37 10.37
CA LEU A 18 -30.58 24.55 9.75
C LEU A 18 -31.86 24.61 10.62
N ASP A 19 -32.53 25.77 10.57
CA ASP A 19 -33.70 26.15 11.35
C ASP A 19 -34.72 25.00 11.54
N LYS A 20 -34.96 24.65 12.82
CA LYS A 20 -35.92 23.61 13.22
C LYS A 20 -37.37 23.95 12.81
N SER A 21 -37.71 25.21 12.60
CA SER A 21 -39.06 25.64 12.19
C SER A 21 -39.37 25.34 10.70
N LYS A 22 -38.35 25.16 9.86
CA LYS A 22 -38.44 24.76 8.43
C LYS A 22 -38.23 23.26 8.18
N ALA A 23 -38.26 22.44 9.24
CA ALA A 23 -38.07 20.99 9.18
C ALA A 23 -39.22 20.22 8.50
N THR A 24 -40.27 20.90 8.03
CA THR A 24 -41.37 20.31 7.24
C THR A 24 -40.92 19.84 5.85
N CYS A 25 -39.83 20.40 5.29
CA CYS A 25 -39.27 19.94 4.03
C CYS A 25 -38.42 18.68 4.21
N SER A 26 -38.69 17.62 3.42
CA SER A 26 -37.93 16.35 3.44
C SER A 26 -36.42 16.57 3.35
N ARG A 27 -35.98 17.53 2.53
CA ARG A 27 -34.56 17.82 2.31
C ARG A 27 -33.87 18.39 3.56
N THR A 28 -34.57 19.21 4.36
CA THR A 28 -34.02 19.74 5.62
C THR A 28 -33.86 18.62 6.65
N ARG A 29 -34.82 17.68 6.71
CA ARG A 29 -34.73 16.49 7.58
C ARG A 29 -33.55 15.61 7.19
N ASP A 30 -33.32 15.38 5.89
CA ASP A 30 -32.19 14.58 5.40
C ASP A 30 -30.84 15.22 5.76
N ARG A 31 -30.72 16.55 5.66
CA ARG A 31 -29.53 17.31 6.07
C ARG A 31 -29.21 17.17 7.55
N ILE A 32 -30.22 17.39 8.41
CA ILE A 32 -30.09 17.23 9.87
C ILE A 32 -29.73 15.78 10.22
N SER A 33 -30.40 14.82 9.58
CA SER A 33 -30.10 13.39 9.75
C SER A 33 -28.66 13.06 9.35
N ALA A 34 -28.16 13.60 8.24
CA ALA A 34 -26.78 13.36 7.80
C ALA A 34 -25.75 13.86 8.82
N ILE A 35 -25.93 15.05 9.38
CA ILE A 35 -25.07 15.59 10.44
C ILE A 35 -25.07 14.66 11.66
N ASN A 36 -26.26 14.31 12.17
CA ASN A 36 -26.39 13.46 13.35
C ASN A 36 -25.80 12.07 13.11
N ARG A 37 -26.06 11.45 11.95
CA ARG A 37 -25.51 10.15 11.60
C ARG A 37 -23.98 10.15 11.55
N VAL A 38 -23.38 11.21 11.00
CA VAL A 38 -21.91 11.35 10.96
C VAL A 38 -21.34 11.52 12.38
N ALA A 39 -21.96 12.35 13.21
CA ALA A 39 -21.58 12.51 14.61
C ALA A 39 -21.65 11.18 15.38
N THR A 40 -22.75 10.43 15.22
CA THR A 40 -22.90 9.09 15.79
C THR A 40 -21.86 8.10 15.27
N MET A 41 -21.57 8.08 13.97
CA MET A 41 -20.54 7.19 13.39
C MET A 41 -19.14 7.49 13.95
N LEU A 42 -18.85 8.75 14.28
CA LEU A 42 -17.59 9.18 14.88
C LEU A 42 -17.58 9.08 16.41
N SER A 43 -18.70 8.72 17.03
CA SER A 43 -18.89 8.70 18.49
C SER A 43 -18.51 10.03 19.16
N ARG A 44 -18.92 11.15 18.55
CA ARG A 44 -18.67 12.51 19.05
C ARG A 44 -19.94 13.34 19.04
N ALA A 45 -20.01 14.35 19.90
CA ALA A 45 -21.09 15.33 19.81
C ALA A 45 -20.89 16.22 18.57
N PRO A 46 -21.96 16.74 17.94
CA PRO A 46 -21.83 17.70 16.83
C PRO A 46 -21.01 18.95 17.18
N ALA A 47 -20.94 19.33 18.46
CA ALA A 47 -20.12 20.45 18.92
C ALA A 47 -18.60 20.17 18.86
N ASP A 48 -18.18 18.90 18.90
CA ASP A 48 -16.77 18.51 18.86
C ASP A 48 -16.24 18.30 17.43
N LEU A 49 -17.08 18.57 16.42
CA LEU A 49 -16.79 18.29 15.02
C LEU A 49 -16.78 19.60 14.22
N PRO A 50 -15.66 19.93 13.54
CA PRO A 50 -15.53 21.16 12.79
C PRO A 50 -16.35 21.11 11.49
N CYS A 51 -16.76 22.28 11.01
CA CYS A 51 -17.27 22.47 9.66
C CYS A 51 -16.16 22.63 8.61
N ASP A 52 -14.93 22.88 9.04
CA ASP A 52 -13.77 23.05 8.17
C ASP A 52 -13.58 21.79 7.28
N PRO A 53 -13.66 21.91 5.94
CA PRO A 53 -13.62 20.76 5.05
C PRO A 53 -12.34 19.91 5.16
N PRO A 54 -11.12 20.47 5.23
CA PRO A 54 -9.90 19.71 5.47
C PRO A 54 -9.95 18.84 6.73
N GLU A 55 -10.31 19.41 7.88
CA GLU A 55 -10.41 18.67 9.13
C GLU A 55 -11.52 17.62 9.08
N LEU A 56 -12.70 18.00 8.60
CA LEU A 56 -13.85 17.11 8.50
C LEU A 56 -13.59 15.94 7.53
N ARG A 57 -12.86 16.18 6.43
CA ARG A 57 -12.42 15.12 5.51
C ARG A 57 -11.54 14.08 6.21
N ALA A 58 -10.64 14.51 7.10
CA ALA A 58 -9.81 13.61 7.89
C ALA A 58 -10.64 12.70 8.80
N TYR A 59 -11.67 13.25 9.48
CA TYR A 59 -12.62 12.45 10.24
C TYR A 59 -13.41 11.48 9.35
N LEU A 60 -14.00 11.97 8.26
CA LEU A 60 -14.83 11.17 7.35
C LEU A 60 -14.07 10.02 6.69
N LYS A 61 -12.75 10.14 6.52
CA LYS A 61 -11.88 9.09 6.00
C LYS A 61 -11.79 7.87 6.93
N THR A 62 -12.04 8.05 8.23
CA THR A 62 -12.03 6.96 9.21
C THR A 62 -13.30 6.10 9.19
N ILE A 63 -14.40 6.63 8.64
CA ILE A 63 -15.69 5.95 8.59
C ILE A 63 -15.71 4.92 7.47
N HIS A 64 -15.86 3.64 7.84
CA HIS A 64 -16.07 2.55 6.90
C HIS A 64 -17.48 1.97 7.01
N HIS A 65 -18.15 1.81 5.86
CA HIS A 65 -19.57 1.43 5.80
C HIS A 65 -19.91 0.10 6.49
N VAL A 66 -19.00 -0.88 6.41
CA VAL A 66 -19.15 -2.22 7.03
C VAL A 66 -19.22 -2.13 8.55
N HIS A 67 -18.47 -1.23 9.18
CA HIS A 67 -18.48 -1.07 10.65
C HIS A 67 -19.81 -0.53 11.17
N HIS A 68 -20.57 0.18 10.31
CA HIS A 68 -21.88 0.73 10.63
C HIS A 68 -23.02 -0.07 9.97
N LYS A 69 -22.75 -1.29 9.48
CA LYS A 69 -23.74 -2.21 8.89
C LYS A 69 -24.60 -1.58 7.78
N ILE A 70 -24.00 -0.68 6.99
CA ILE A 70 -24.64 0.01 5.85
C ILE A 70 -23.89 -0.26 4.56
N THR A 71 -24.51 0.01 3.42
CA THR A 71 -23.85 -0.14 2.11
C THR A 71 -22.88 1.02 1.84
N ALA A 72 -21.87 0.78 0.99
CA ALA A 72 -20.97 1.83 0.51
C ALA A 72 -21.73 2.99 -0.15
N LYS A 73 -22.80 2.67 -0.89
CA LYS A 73 -23.69 3.68 -1.50
C LYS A 73 -24.44 4.50 -0.45
N SER A 74 -24.94 3.87 0.62
CA SER A 74 -25.58 4.62 1.71
C SER A 74 -24.59 5.58 2.39
N LEU A 75 -23.34 5.16 2.63
CA LEU A 75 -22.34 6.05 3.21
C LEU A 75 -21.99 7.22 2.26
N ALA A 76 -21.88 6.96 0.96
CA ALA A 76 -21.66 8.00 -0.04
C ALA A 76 -22.81 9.02 -0.05
N ASN A 77 -24.06 8.55 0.04
CA ASN A 77 -25.24 9.43 0.13
C ASN A 77 -25.23 10.27 1.41
N ILE A 78 -24.86 9.70 2.57
CA ILE A 78 -24.73 10.44 3.83
C ILE A 78 -23.68 11.55 3.70
N LYS A 79 -22.49 11.24 3.15
CA LYS A 79 -21.43 12.23 2.95
C LYS A 79 -21.85 13.34 1.96
N ALA A 80 -22.61 13.00 0.92
CA ALA A 80 -23.16 13.99 0.00
C ALA A 80 -24.23 14.88 0.67
N ALA A 81 -25.11 14.29 1.47
CA ALA A 81 -26.13 15.03 2.24
C ALA A 81 -25.50 15.93 3.31
N LEU A 82 -24.40 15.50 3.94
CA LEU A 82 -23.60 16.33 4.84
C LEU A 82 -23.04 17.56 4.11
N ALA A 83 -22.44 17.38 2.93
CA ALA A 83 -21.94 18.50 2.14
C ALA A 83 -23.06 19.47 1.70
N ASP A 84 -24.24 18.94 1.37
CA ASP A 84 -25.43 19.77 1.10
C ASP A 84 -25.92 20.51 2.36
N ALA A 85 -25.84 19.88 3.53
CA ALA A 85 -26.21 20.49 4.82
C ALA A 85 -25.29 21.66 5.16
N LEU A 86 -23.98 21.48 5.04
CA LEU A 86 -23.00 22.53 5.33
C LEU A 86 -23.11 23.72 4.37
N ARG A 87 -23.40 23.48 3.09
CA ARG A 87 -23.66 24.55 2.11
C ARG A 87 -24.93 25.33 2.46
N ALA A 88 -26.01 24.61 2.78
CA ALA A 88 -27.28 25.25 3.16
C ALA A 88 -27.19 26.05 4.47
N ALA A 89 -26.33 25.62 5.40
CA ALA A 89 -26.03 26.34 6.64
C ALA A 89 -25.03 27.50 6.47
N GLY A 90 -24.47 27.69 5.26
CA GLY A 90 -23.44 28.69 4.99
C GLY A 90 -22.12 28.41 5.72
N CYS A 91 -21.86 27.16 6.10
CA CYS A 91 -20.63 26.75 6.78
C CYS A 91 -19.48 26.47 5.78
N ILE A 92 -19.83 26.08 4.55
CA ILE A 92 -18.89 25.96 3.43
C ILE A 92 -19.43 26.76 2.23
N PRO A 93 -18.56 27.22 1.31
CA PRO A 93 -18.99 27.99 0.15
C PRO A 93 -20.00 27.23 -0.72
N ALA A 94 -20.92 27.97 -1.36
CA ALA A 94 -21.82 27.41 -2.35
C ALA A 94 -21.06 26.85 -3.57
N ASP A 95 -21.72 25.94 -4.29
CA ASP A 95 -21.24 25.49 -5.61
C ASP A 95 -21.41 26.63 -6.62
N ASP A 96 -20.48 26.69 -7.57
CA ASP A 96 -20.62 27.60 -8.70
C ASP A 96 -21.83 27.16 -9.55
N PRO A 97 -22.60 28.11 -10.10
CA PRO A 97 -23.74 27.77 -10.95
C PRO A 97 -23.27 26.99 -12.19
N LYS A 98 -24.20 26.23 -12.77
CA LYS A 98 -23.93 25.57 -14.04
C LYS A 98 -23.98 26.62 -15.14
N VAL A 99 -22.84 26.84 -15.79
CA VAL A 99 -22.71 27.74 -16.94
C VAL A 99 -22.58 26.90 -18.21
N ASP A 100 -23.14 27.39 -19.31
CA ASP A 100 -22.95 26.76 -20.61
C ASP A 100 -21.47 26.83 -21.02
N ARG A 101 -21.01 25.80 -21.73
CA ARG A 101 -19.61 25.71 -22.14
C ARG A 101 -19.39 26.61 -23.34
N SER A 102 -18.24 27.27 -23.39
CA SER A 102 -17.80 27.96 -24.61
C SER A 102 -17.54 26.95 -25.74
N GLN A 103 -17.57 27.44 -26.98
CA GLN A 103 -17.28 26.63 -28.17
C GLN A 103 -15.91 25.94 -28.09
N SER A 104 -14.91 26.64 -27.57
CA SER A 104 -13.53 26.15 -27.33
C SER A 104 -13.51 24.97 -26.35
N TRP A 105 -14.28 25.03 -25.26
CA TRP A 105 -14.44 23.91 -24.33
C TRP A 105 -15.15 22.71 -24.98
N GLU A 106 -16.13 22.93 -25.86
CA GLU A 106 -16.77 21.86 -26.62
C GLU A 106 -15.81 21.19 -27.62
N VAL A 107 -15.01 21.98 -28.35
CA VAL A 107 -13.98 21.47 -29.26
C VAL A 107 -12.95 20.62 -28.52
N PHE A 108 -12.51 21.07 -27.33
CA PHE A 108 -11.60 20.29 -26.48
C PHE A 108 -12.23 18.97 -26.04
N LEU A 109 -13.48 18.99 -25.56
CA LEU A 109 -14.20 17.78 -25.14
C LEU A 109 -14.47 16.82 -26.29
N GLY A 110 -14.61 17.31 -27.53
CA GLY A 110 -14.72 16.49 -28.73
C GLY A 110 -13.48 15.62 -29.02
N ARG A 111 -12.32 15.94 -28.40
CA ARG A 111 -11.09 15.12 -28.49
C ARG A 111 -11.02 14.02 -27.42
N VAL A 112 -11.94 14.01 -26.45
CA VAL A 112 -11.95 13.01 -25.39
C VAL A 112 -12.47 11.67 -25.93
N SER A 113 -11.63 10.64 -25.87
CA SER A 113 -11.95 9.30 -26.41
C SER A 113 -12.75 8.43 -25.44
N VAL A 114 -12.74 8.75 -24.14
CA VAL A 114 -13.23 7.88 -23.07
C VAL A 114 -14.06 8.70 -22.08
N LYS A 115 -15.29 8.26 -21.76
CA LYS A 115 -16.24 9.01 -20.91
C LYS A 115 -15.66 9.36 -19.53
N GLU A 116 -14.85 8.47 -18.97
CA GLU A 116 -14.18 8.64 -17.68
C GLU A 116 -13.22 9.84 -17.67
N GLN A 117 -12.57 10.14 -18.80
CA GLN A 117 -11.71 11.32 -18.91
C GLN A 117 -12.55 12.60 -18.83
N ALA A 118 -13.70 12.64 -19.52
CA ALA A 118 -14.61 13.78 -19.46
C ALA A 118 -15.16 14.00 -18.04
N TRP A 119 -15.52 12.92 -17.34
CA TRP A 119 -15.94 12.99 -15.93
C TRP A 119 -14.83 13.47 -14.98
N SER A 120 -13.57 13.13 -15.28
CA SER A 120 -12.44 13.60 -14.46
C SER A 120 -12.18 15.10 -14.60
N LEU A 121 -12.44 15.66 -15.78
CA LEU A 121 -12.20 17.07 -16.11
C LEU A 121 -13.41 17.98 -15.84
N SER A 122 -14.62 17.41 -15.69
CA SER A 122 -15.87 18.19 -15.64
C SER A 122 -15.89 19.28 -14.57
N ARG A 123 -15.25 19.06 -13.41
CA ARG A 123 -15.18 20.05 -12.33
C ARG A 123 -14.27 21.23 -12.67
N LEU A 124 -13.13 20.96 -13.30
CA LEU A 124 -12.21 22.00 -13.78
C LEU A 124 -12.90 22.83 -14.86
N ILE A 125 -13.53 22.17 -15.83
CA ILE A 125 -14.24 22.86 -16.92
C ILE A 125 -15.31 23.79 -16.37
N ASN A 126 -16.13 23.33 -15.41
CA ASN A 126 -17.14 24.18 -14.79
C ASN A 126 -16.53 25.35 -14.01
N TYR A 127 -15.42 25.12 -13.30
CA TYR A 127 -14.67 26.17 -12.59
C TYR A 127 -14.13 27.25 -13.55
N CYS A 128 -13.56 26.82 -14.67
CA CYS A 128 -13.03 27.70 -15.72
C CYS A 128 -14.15 28.48 -16.42
N CYS A 129 -15.24 27.83 -16.82
CA CYS A 129 -16.38 28.50 -17.47
C CYS A 129 -17.00 29.59 -16.58
N ASN A 130 -17.10 29.34 -15.26
CA ASN A 130 -17.60 30.34 -14.31
C ASN A 130 -16.68 31.56 -14.15
N ARG A 131 -15.43 31.47 -14.61
CA ARG A 131 -14.41 32.53 -14.52
C ARG A 131 -13.98 33.07 -15.87
N GLY A 132 -14.63 32.64 -16.95
CA GLY A 132 -14.26 33.03 -18.32
C GLY A 132 -12.88 32.55 -18.74
N ILE A 133 -12.37 31.47 -18.15
CA ILE A 133 -11.06 30.90 -18.49
C ILE A 133 -11.26 29.90 -19.64
N GLU A 134 -10.63 30.17 -20.77
CA GLU A 134 -10.65 29.30 -21.94
C GLU A 134 -9.56 28.22 -21.86
N PRO A 135 -9.66 27.10 -22.62
CA PRO A 135 -8.68 26.01 -22.56
C PRO A 135 -7.22 26.45 -22.76
N GLU A 136 -7.00 27.50 -23.54
CA GLU A 136 -5.68 28.09 -23.84
C GLU A 136 -5.06 28.82 -22.65
N ASP A 137 -5.88 29.34 -21.75
CA ASP A 137 -5.47 30.08 -20.55
C ASP A 137 -5.29 29.19 -19.32
N VAL A 138 -5.51 27.87 -19.46
CA VAL A 138 -5.38 26.93 -18.34
C VAL A 138 -3.90 26.64 -18.06
N ASP A 139 -3.39 27.21 -16.98
CA ASP A 139 -2.01 27.06 -16.51
C ASP A 139 -1.92 26.49 -15.08
N ASP A 140 -0.70 26.45 -14.52
CA ASP A 140 -0.46 25.95 -13.16
C ASP A 140 -1.04 26.85 -12.06
N ASN A 141 -1.20 28.16 -12.33
CA ASN A 141 -1.84 29.08 -11.39
C ASN A 141 -3.34 28.76 -11.29
N VAL A 142 -4.00 28.54 -12.43
CA VAL A 142 -5.40 28.11 -12.48
C VAL A 142 -5.58 26.79 -11.70
N VAL A 143 -4.67 25.84 -11.85
CA VAL A 143 -4.71 24.57 -11.09
C VAL A 143 -4.52 24.79 -9.58
N SER A 144 -3.65 25.70 -9.18
CA SER A 144 -3.41 26.05 -7.77
C SER A 144 -4.64 26.72 -7.13
N GLU A 145 -5.25 27.67 -7.83
CA GLU A 145 -6.50 28.31 -7.39
C GLU A 145 -7.65 27.31 -7.36
N PHE A 146 -7.76 26.45 -8.37
CA PHE A 146 -8.74 25.39 -8.42
C PHE A 146 -8.56 24.39 -7.26
N ARG A 147 -7.31 24.06 -6.88
CA ARG A 147 -7.04 23.24 -5.70
C ARG A 147 -7.57 23.91 -4.42
N THR A 148 -7.32 25.21 -4.24
CA THR A 148 -7.83 25.99 -3.10
C THR A 148 -9.36 26.03 -3.09
N TYR A 149 -9.97 26.21 -4.26
CA TYR A 149 -11.41 26.15 -4.47
C TYR A 149 -12.00 24.80 -4.03
N LEU A 150 -11.36 23.69 -4.40
CA LEU A 150 -11.77 22.34 -4.02
C LEU A 150 -11.54 22.06 -2.54
N ASP A 151 -10.44 22.54 -1.96
CA ASP A 151 -10.11 22.28 -0.56
C ASP A 151 -11.13 22.90 0.39
N ALA A 152 -11.66 24.08 0.04
CA ALA A 152 -12.74 24.73 0.77
C ALA A 152 -14.12 24.05 0.63
N ARG A 153 -14.29 23.03 -0.23
CA ARG A 153 -15.62 22.45 -0.57
C ARG A 153 -15.71 20.93 -0.47
N LEU A 154 -14.63 20.20 -0.74
CA LEU A 154 -14.66 18.74 -0.84
C LEU A 154 -14.47 18.05 0.52
N LEU A 155 -15.49 17.28 0.92
CA LEU A 155 -15.47 16.46 2.15
C LEU A 155 -15.00 15.02 1.95
N THR A 156 -14.84 14.56 0.71
CA THR A 156 -14.65 13.12 0.42
C THR A 156 -13.31 12.78 -0.21
N ARG A 157 -12.96 13.45 -1.31
CA ARG A 157 -11.70 13.22 -2.02
C ARG A 157 -10.68 14.28 -1.62
N GLU A 158 -9.41 13.87 -1.53
CA GLU A 158 -8.31 14.82 -1.38
C GLU A 158 -8.17 15.65 -2.66
N PRO A 159 -8.22 17.00 -2.58
CA PRO A 159 -8.05 17.89 -3.73
C PRO A 159 -6.74 17.65 -4.46
N GLU A 160 -5.66 17.35 -3.74
CA GLU A 160 -4.35 17.09 -4.35
C GLU A 160 -4.36 15.86 -5.27
N ASP A 161 -4.93 14.75 -4.81
CA ASP A 161 -5.04 13.53 -5.61
C ASP A 161 -5.96 13.74 -6.83
N LEU A 162 -7.01 14.54 -6.66
CA LEU A 162 -7.94 14.91 -7.74
C LEU A 162 -7.23 15.77 -8.79
N CYS A 163 -6.58 16.87 -8.39
CA CYS A 163 -5.83 17.75 -9.29
C CYS A 163 -4.70 17.00 -9.99
N ARG A 164 -4.01 16.08 -9.31
CA ARG A 164 -2.99 15.22 -9.94
C ARG A 164 -3.58 14.34 -11.05
N THR A 165 -4.69 13.65 -10.77
CA THR A 165 -5.35 12.77 -11.75
C THR A 165 -5.91 13.56 -12.94
N MET A 166 -6.45 14.75 -12.65
CA MET A 166 -6.95 15.70 -13.64
C MET A 166 -5.83 16.20 -14.54
N ALA A 167 -4.71 16.69 -13.99
CA ALA A 167 -3.55 17.17 -14.74
C ALA A 167 -2.93 16.06 -15.61
N GLN A 168 -2.87 14.82 -15.11
CA GLN A 168 -2.45 13.66 -15.91
C GLN A 168 -3.39 13.41 -17.09
N THR A 169 -4.70 13.53 -16.88
CA THR A 169 -5.71 13.33 -17.93
C THR A 169 -5.63 14.45 -18.97
N TRP A 170 -5.54 15.71 -18.53
CA TRP A 170 -5.31 16.87 -19.39
C TRP A 170 -4.08 16.71 -20.27
N ASN A 171 -2.91 16.49 -19.66
CA ASN A 171 -1.65 16.32 -20.37
C ASN A 171 -1.68 15.13 -21.33
N GLY A 172 -2.36 14.04 -20.95
CA GLY A 172 -2.54 12.88 -21.82
C GLY A 172 -3.36 13.20 -23.08
N ILE A 173 -4.39 14.04 -22.98
CA ILE A 173 -5.20 14.49 -24.12
C ILE A 173 -4.39 15.46 -24.99
N VAL A 174 -3.79 16.49 -24.38
CA VAL A 174 -2.96 17.50 -25.07
C VAL A 174 -1.85 16.83 -25.89
N SER A 175 -1.09 15.93 -25.25
CA SER A 175 0.03 15.23 -25.91
C SER A 175 -0.43 14.27 -27.01
N ARG A 176 -1.51 13.51 -26.79
CA ARG A 176 -1.99 12.52 -27.78
C ARG A 176 -2.57 13.15 -29.04
N HIS A 177 -3.17 14.33 -28.90
CA HIS A 177 -3.82 15.03 -30.01
C HIS A 177 -3.01 16.21 -30.54
N GLY A 178 -1.79 16.44 -30.04
CA GLY A 178 -0.91 17.52 -30.51
C GLY A 178 -1.53 18.91 -30.35
N LEU A 179 -2.29 19.13 -29.27
CA LEU A 179 -2.96 20.41 -29.05
C LEU A 179 -1.93 21.47 -28.61
N CYS A 180 -2.03 22.69 -29.14
CA CYS A 180 -1.25 23.84 -28.70
C CYS A 180 -1.79 24.42 -27.38
N LEU A 181 -1.84 23.59 -26.33
CA LEU A 181 -2.30 23.96 -24.99
C LEU A 181 -1.18 23.75 -23.98
N SER A 182 -1.18 24.55 -22.92
CA SER A 182 -0.22 24.43 -21.82
C SER A 182 -0.33 23.06 -21.14
N THR A 183 0.82 22.43 -20.87
CA THR A 183 0.87 21.21 -20.05
C THR A 183 0.91 21.58 -18.58
N LEU A 184 0.09 20.91 -17.77
CA LEU A 184 -0.06 21.19 -16.35
C LEU A 184 0.98 20.43 -15.53
N SER A 185 1.66 21.14 -14.65
CA SER A 185 2.52 20.56 -13.63
C SER A 185 1.70 19.76 -12.64
N TYR A 186 2.27 18.66 -12.20
CA TYR A 186 1.77 17.90 -11.06
C TYR A 186 2.96 17.28 -10.36
N GLN A 187 2.84 17.07 -9.05
CA GLN A 187 3.82 16.26 -8.34
C GLN A 187 3.77 14.85 -8.91
N LYS A 188 4.70 14.55 -9.82
CA LYS A 188 5.02 13.17 -10.19
C LYS A 188 5.43 12.50 -8.88
N GLY A 189 4.81 11.38 -8.55
CA GLY A 189 5.36 10.49 -7.53
C GLY A 189 6.79 10.16 -7.97
N GLY A 190 7.76 10.84 -7.35
CA GLY A 190 9.10 10.91 -7.87
C GLY A 190 9.80 9.57 -7.68
N TYR A 191 9.87 8.77 -8.73
CA TYR A 191 10.99 7.85 -8.84
C TYR A 191 12.21 8.72 -9.15
N HIS A 192 13.00 9.05 -8.14
CA HIS A 192 14.35 9.57 -8.36
C HIS A 192 15.06 8.58 -9.27
N ARG A 193 15.36 9.00 -10.49
CA ARG A 193 16.07 8.16 -11.46
C ARG A 193 17.54 8.47 -11.29
N CYS A 194 18.28 7.48 -10.80
CA CYS A 194 19.73 7.57 -10.78
C CYS A 194 20.26 7.74 -12.20
N LEU A 195 21.35 8.49 -12.33
CA LEU A 195 22.11 8.59 -13.57
C LEU A 195 22.29 7.19 -14.20
N PRO A 196 22.06 7.03 -15.52
CA PRO A 196 22.33 5.78 -16.22
C PRO A 196 23.80 5.35 -16.05
N LEU A 197 24.06 4.04 -15.98
CA LEU A 197 25.44 3.55 -15.89
C LEU A 197 26.27 3.90 -17.13
N SER A 198 25.62 4.13 -18.28
CA SER A 198 26.26 4.55 -19.53
C SER A 198 26.92 5.93 -19.47
N GLU A 199 26.55 6.77 -18.50
CA GLU A 199 27.15 8.10 -18.31
C GLU A 199 28.44 8.06 -17.49
N TYR A 200 28.83 6.87 -16.99
CA TYR A 200 30.09 6.67 -16.28
C TYR A 200 31.11 5.98 -17.20
N PRO A 201 32.43 6.12 -16.93
CA PRO A 201 33.46 5.45 -17.72
C PRO A 201 33.22 3.94 -17.90
N GLU A 202 33.54 3.42 -19.10
CA GLU A 202 33.37 1.99 -19.42
C GLU A 202 34.16 1.07 -18.49
N SER A 203 35.29 1.55 -17.97
CA SER A 203 36.10 0.87 -16.96
C SER A 203 35.30 0.62 -15.67
N LEU A 204 34.56 1.62 -15.17
CA LEU A 204 33.73 1.47 -13.96
C LEU A 204 32.56 0.53 -14.23
N GLN A 205 31.93 0.64 -15.40
CA GLN A 205 30.84 -0.25 -15.79
C GLN A 205 31.29 -1.71 -15.81
N SER A 206 32.46 -1.97 -16.39
CA SER A 206 33.07 -3.30 -16.46
C SER A 206 33.44 -3.83 -15.08
N ASP A 207 33.99 -2.99 -14.21
CA ASP A 207 34.37 -3.35 -12.85
C ASP A 207 33.15 -3.71 -11.98
N ILE A 208 32.06 -2.92 -12.07
CA ILE A 208 30.78 -3.26 -11.44
C ILE A 208 30.23 -4.58 -11.97
N GLN A 209 30.36 -4.83 -13.27
CA GLN A 209 29.85 -6.04 -13.89
C GLN A 209 30.68 -7.27 -13.48
N ALA A 210 32.00 -7.15 -13.35
CA ALA A 210 32.88 -8.18 -12.81
C ALA A 210 32.48 -8.57 -11.37
N TYR A 211 32.22 -7.59 -10.51
CA TYR A 211 31.72 -7.84 -9.14
C TYR A 211 30.38 -8.59 -9.14
N VAL A 212 29.45 -8.18 -10.00
CA VAL A 212 28.13 -8.84 -10.12
C VAL A 212 28.26 -10.27 -10.64
N ASP A 213 29.14 -10.50 -11.61
CA ASP A 213 29.35 -11.82 -12.20
C ASP A 213 29.99 -12.80 -11.22
N ARG A 214 30.87 -12.30 -10.36
CA ARG A 214 31.36 -13.06 -9.20
C ARG A 214 30.22 -13.49 -8.27
N LEU A 215 29.33 -12.56 -7.92
CA LEU A 215 28.16 -12.89 -7.07
C LEU A 215 27.16 -13.84 -7.74
N ALA A 216 27.14 -13.87 -9.08
CA ALA A 216 26.27 -14.73 -9.86
C ALA A 216 26.84 -16.14 -10.09
N HIS A 217 28.10 -16.40 -9.72
CA HIS A 217 28.84 -17.62 -10.06
C HIS A 217 28.80 -17.93 -11.56
N LYS A 218 29.11 -16.94 -12.40
CA LYS A 218 29.25 -17.22 -13.84
C LYS A 218 30.38 -18.22 -14.13
N ASP A 219 31.40 -18.22 -13.30
CA ASP A 219 32.43 -19.25 -13.26
C ASP A 219 32.39 -19.91 -11.88
N ILE A 220 32.13 -21.22 -11.86
CA ILE A 220 31.98 -22.03 -10.64
C ILE A 220 33.33 -22.50 -10.09
N PHE A 221 34.42 -22.34 -10.85
CA PHE A 221 35.77 -22.77 -10.49
C PHE A 221 36.67 -21.62 -10.01
N LEU A 222 36.16 -20.38 -10.02
CA LEU A 222 36.82 -19.28 -9.32
C LEU A 222 36.82 -19.58 -7.81
N GLU A 223 38.01 -19.66 -7.23
CA GLU A 223 38.20 -19.88 -5.77
C GLU A 223 37.66 -18.71 -4.92
N ASP A 224 37.37 -17.56 -5.55
CA ASP A 224 36.94 -16.31 -4.91
C ASP A 224 35.45 -16.02 -5.23
N GLY A 225 34.59 -16.03 -4.21
CA GLY A 225 33.14 -15.81 -4.37
C GLY A 225 32.29 -16.32 -3.20
N PRO A 226 30.98 -16.06 -3.19
CA PRO A 226 30.09 -16.68 -2.20
C PRO A 226 30.02 -18.21 -2.39
N ASN A 227 29.58 -18.98 -1.39
CA ASN A 227 29.43 -20.44 -1.57
C ASN A 227 28.26 -20.81 -2.49
N LYS A 228 27.32 -19.90 -2.71
CA LYS A 228 26.14 -20.08 -3.57
C LYS A 228 25.84 -18.79 -4.32
N ALA A 229 25.50 -18.93 -5.60
CA ALA A 229 25.07 -17.82 -6.44
C ALA A 229 23.92 -17.03 -5.80
N LEU A 230 24.04 -15.71 -5.84
CA LEU A 230 22.97 -14.83 -5.38
C LEU A 230 21.78 -14.91 -6.34
N ARG A 231 20.57 -14.88 -5.77
CA ARG A 231 19.32 -14.84 -6.54
C ARG A 231 19.28 -13.59 -7.45
N PRO A 232 18.62 -13.64 -8.63
CA PRO A 232 18.54 -12.49 -9.54
C PRO A 232 18.04 -11.19 -8.91
N LEU A 233 17.09 -11.28 -7.97
CA LEU A 233 16.60 -10.10 -7.24
C LEU A 233 17.68 -9.49 -6.33
N SER A 234 18.52 -10.32 -5.70
CA SER A 234 19.63 -9.85 -4.87
C SER A 234 20.68 -9.15 -5.73
N LEU A 235 21.02 -9.71 -6.91
CA LEU A 235 21.92 -9.08 -7.86
C LEU A 235 21.38 -7.73 -8.36
N ARG A 236 20.07 -7.68 -8.67
CA ARG A 236 19.40 -6.42 -9.03
C ARG A 236 19.51 -5.38 -7.91
N ASN A 237 19.33 -5.79 -6.64
CA ASN A 237 19.45 -4.89 -5.49
C ASN A 237 20.88 -4.39 -5.30
N VAL A 238 21.90 -5.25 -5.51
CA VAL A 238 23.31 -4.85 -5.50
C VAL A 238 23.56 -3.76 -6.54
N LYS A 239 23.18 -3.99 -7.81
CA LYS A 239 23.30 -2.98 -8.87
C LYS A 239 22.58 -1.68 -8.51
N ALA A 240 21.37 -1.77 -7.96
CA ALA A 240 20.59 -0.61 -7.55
C ALA A 240 21.25 0.17 -6.38
N ASN A 241 21.89 -0.53 -5.43
CA ASN A 241 22.60 0.11 -4.33
C ASN A 241 23.83 0.86 -4.82
N VAL A 242 24.63 0.24 -5.69
CA VAL A 242 25.81 0.88 -6.31
C VAL A 242 25.38 2.10 -7.12
N ARG A 243 24.36 1.98 -7.97
CA ARG A 243 23.86 3.12 -8.76
C ARG A 243 23.34 4.27 -7.89
N GLN A 244 22.61 3.97 -6.81
CA GLN A 244 22.15 5.00 -5.87
C GLN A 244 23.31 5.71 -5.16
N TYR A 245 24.39 4.98 -4.90
CA TYR A 245 25.60 5.54 -4.31
C TYR A 245 26.34 6.46 -5.30
N LEU A 246 26.63 5.99 -6.51
CA LEU A 246 27.32 6.76 -7.55
C LEU A 246 26.54 8.02 -7.93
N ASP A 247 25.23 7.91 -8.11
CA ASP A 247 24.35 9.04 -8.38
C ASP A 247 24.39 10.10 -7.27
N ALA A 248 24.52 9.65 -6.02
CA ALA A 248 24.62 10.55 -4.88
C ALA A 248 25.98 11.26 -4.79
N LEU A 249 27.07 10.65 -5.26
CA LEU A 249 28.35 11.34 -5.42
C LEU A 249 28.26 12.43 -6.48
N VAL A 250 27.70 12.11 -7.64
CA VAL A 250 27.50 13.08 -8.73
C VAL A 250 26.60 14.23 -8.28
N SER A 251 25.51 13.93 -7.59
CA SER A 251 24.63 14.95 -6.99
C SER A 251 25.32 15.83 -5.95
N ALA A 252 26.44 15.37 -5.37
CA ALA A 252 27.25 16.12 -4.41
C ALA A 252 28.38 16.93 -5.07
N GLY A 253 28.49 16.90 -6.40
CA GLY A 253 29.49 17.65 -7.18
C GLY A 253 30.68 16.84 -7.68
N GLU A 254 30.69 15.51 -7.50
CA GLU A 254 31.73 14.66 -8.07
C GLU A 254 31.53 14.52 -9.60
N ASP A 255 32.58 14.72 -10.39
CA ASP A 255 32.54 14.48 -11.83
C ASP A 255 32.37 12.97 -12.12
N PRO A 256 31.32 12.54 -12.85
CA PRO A 256 31.17 11.16 -13.28
C PRO A 256 32.42 10.59 -13.97
N ALA A 257 33.15 11.41 -14.74
CA ALA A 257 34.34 10.98 -15.47
C ALA A 257 35.53 10.65 -14.55
N ALA A 258 35.58 11.21 -13.34
CA ALA A 258 36.60 10.93 -12.34
C ALA A 258 36.40 9.58 -11.62
N LEU A 259 35.24 8.95 -11.78
CA LEU A 259 34.89 7.66 -11.19
C LEU A 259 35.26 6.54 -12.17
N VAL A 260 36.57 6.23 -12.25
CA VAL A 260 37.13 5.31 -13.26
C VAL A 260 36.89 3.84 -12.89
N ASP A 261 36.80 3.50 -11.61
CA ASP A 261 36.63 2.13 -11.10
C ASP A 261 36.01 2.12 -9.68
N LEU A 262 35.73 0.94 -9.11
CA LEU A 262 35.16 0.84 -7.77
C LEU A 262 36.13 1.31 -6.68
N SER A 263 37.44 1.25 -6.92
CA SER A 263 38.48 1.69 -5.98
C SER A 263 38.48 3.22 -5.80
N SER A 264 38.49 3.94 -6.93
CA SER A 264 38.39 5.41 -6.99
C SER A 264 37.02 5.91 -6.54
N ALA A 265 35.95 5.13 -6.74
CA ALA A 265 34.62 5.50 -6.29
C ALA A 265 34.42 5.28 -4.78
N ILE A 266 34.89 4.16 -4.23
CA ILE A 266 34.58 3.74 -2.85
C ILE A 266 35.72 4.14 -1.91
N THR A 267 35.55 5.28 -1.23
CA THR A 267 36.38 5.67 -0.07
C THR A 267 35.49 6.02 1.11
N THR A 268 36.02 5.94 2.34
CA THR A 268 35.25 6.30 3.55
C THR A 268 34.65 7.70 3.47
N GLU A 269 35.40 8.68 2.94
CA GLU A 269 34.91 10.05 2.76
C GLU A 269 33.85 10.16 1.65
N LYS A 270 34.06 9.52 0.50
CA LYS A 270 33.05 9.50 -0.58
C LYS A 270 31.74 8.85 -0.11
N VAL A 271 31.80 7.76 0.68
CA VAL A 271 30.60 7.15 1.28
C VAL A 271 29.86 8.13 2.19
N LYS A 272 30.57 8.87 3.04
CA LYS A 272 29.95 9.90 3.90
C LYS A 272 29.30 11.00 3.06
N THR A 273 29.96 11.50 2.04
CA THR A 273 29.45 12.53 1.12
C THR A 273 28.18 12.07 0.41
N ALA A 274 28.20 10.88 -0.19
CA ALA A 274 27.03 10.31 -0.84
C ALA A 274 25.84 10.12 0.13
N PHE A 275 26.10 9.67 1.36
CA PHE A 275 25.02 9.48 2.34
C PHE A 275 24.40 10.81 2.79
N LYS A 276 25.21 11.85 2.97
CA LYS A 276 24.72 13.22 3.23
C LYS A 276 23.84 13.70 2.07
N ALA A 277 24.25 13.50 0.82
CA ALA A 277 23.47 13.86 -0.36
C ALA A 277 22.14 13.10 -0.43
N ILE A 278 22.13 11.79 -0.17
CA ILE A 278 20.89 10.99 -0.11
C ILE A 278 19.94 11.50 0.99
N MET A 279 20.48 11.87 2.15
CA MET A 279 19.70 12.40 3.27
C MET A 279 19.13 13.79 2.96
N ALA A 280 19.95 14.69 2.40
CA ALA A 280 19.54 16.02 1.97
C ALA A 280 18.43 15.96 0.91
N ARG A 281 18.60 15.11 -0.11
CA ARG A 281 17.59 14.88 -1.16
C ARG A 281 16.25 14.39 -0.60
N ARG A 282 16.28 13.62 0.49
CA ARG A 282 15.08 13.10 1.16
C ARG A 282 14.53 14.05 2.23
N GLY A 283 15.18 15.18 2.49
CA GLY A 283 14.80 16.11 3.54
C GLY A 283 14.78 15.49 4.95
N THR A 284 15.63 14.49 5.22
CA THR A 284 15.59 13.74 6.49
C THR A 284 16.88 13.87 7.29
N LYS A 285 16.72 14.04 8.61
CA LYS A 285 17.85 14.04 9.57
C LYS A 285 18.22 12.65 10.06
N LYS A 286 17.33 11.65 9.91
CA LYS A 286 17.57 10.27 10.35
C LYS A 286 18.02 9.41 9.16
N PRO A 287 19.01 8.52 9.31
CA PRO A 287 19.43 7.62 8.24
C PRO A 287 18.25 6.77 7.73
N PRO A 288 17.89 6.86 6.44
CA PRO A 288 16.91 5.94 5.87
C PRO A 288 17.39 4.49 5.95
N ILE A 289 16.47 3.54 6.13
CA ILE A 289 16.76 2.08 6.17
C ILE A 289 17.61 1.63 4.96
N GLY A 290 17.37 2.24 3.79
CA GLY A 290 18.12 1.94 2.57
C GLY A 290 19.63 2.21 2.66
N LEU A 291 20.08 3.15 3.49
CA LEU A 291 21.51 3.45 3.66
C LEU A 291 22.26 2.26 4.26
N HIS A 292 21.64 1.51 5.18
CA HIS A 292 22.26 0.29 5.70
C HIS A 292 22.53 -0.74 4.59
N ASN A 293 21.58 -0.91 3.65
CA ASN A 293 21.75 -1.84 2.52
C ASN A 293 22.83 -1.37 1.55
N ILE A 294 22.91 -0.07 1.28
CA ILE A 294 23.98 0.51 0.46
C ILE A 294 25.32 0.30 1.17
N ALA A 295 25.44 0.68 2.44
CA ALA A 295 26.66 0.50 3.24
C ALA A 295 27.10 -0.97 3.27
N ALA A 296 26.17 -1.91 3.52
CA ALA A 296 26.47 -3.34 3.51
C ALA A 296 26.98 -3.82 2.14
N THR A 297 26.45 -3.28 1.04
CA THR A 297 26.92 -3.59 -0.32
C THR A 297 28.32 -3.04 -0.55
N LEU A 298 28.56 -1.77 -0.21
CA LEU A 298 29.87 -1.13 -0.36
C LEU A 298 30.93 -1.81 0.51
N THR A 299 30.61 -2.20 1.75
CA THR A 299 31.51 -2.98 2.62
C THR A 299 31.85 -4.34 2.00
N ALA A 300 30.87 -5.01 1.39
CA ALA A 300 31.12 -6.28 0.71
C ALA A 300 31.98 -6.12 -0.55
N ILE A 301 31.82 -5.02 -1.29
CA ILE A 301 32.70 -4.68 -2.42
C ILE A 301 34.13 -4.42 -1.90
N ALA A 302 34.30 -3.53 -0.92
CA ALA A 302 35.60 -3.21 -0.36
C ALA A 302 36.35 -4.45 0.15
N ARG A 303 35.66 -5.31 0.90
CA ARG A 303 36.26 -6.53 1.46
C ARG A 303 36.59 -7.60 0.42
N TYR A 304 35.65 -7.92 -0.46
CA TYR A 304 35.77 -9.11 -1.31
C TYR A 304 36.13 -8.81 -2.77
N HIS A 305 36.04 -7.56 -3.22
CA HIS A 305 36.41 -7.15 -4.58
C HIS A 305 37.68 -6.33 -4.58
N LEU A 306 37.75 -5.31 -3.73
CA LEU A 306 38.93 -4.45 -3.60
C LEU A 306 39.99 -5.05 -2.67
N LYS A 307 39.64 -6.10 -1.91
CA LYS A 307 40.54 -6.83 -1.00
C LYS A 307 41.23 -5.93 0.04
N TRP A 308 40.51 -4.90 0.51
CA TRP A 308 40.98 -4.04 1.59
C TRP A 308 41.32 -4.85 2.84
N ASP A 309 42.36 -4.43 3.53
CA ASP A 309 42.70 -4.99 4.84
C ASP A 309 41.73 -4.50 5.94
N GLU A 310 41.84 -5.06 7.15
CA GLU A 310 40.95 -4.68 8.26
C GLU A 310 41.20 -3.23 8.76
N SER A 311 42.39 -2.67 8.56
CA SER A 311 42.71 -1.29 8.91
C SER A 311 41.96 -0.31 8.00
N GLU A 312 42.02 -0.53 6.68
CA GLU A 312 41.33 0.26 5.65
C GLU A 312 39.80 0.13 5.77
N LEU A 313 39.30 -1.08 6.07
CA LEU A 313 37.88 -1.35 6.16
C LEU A 313 37.20 -0.75 7.42
N THR A 314 37.98 -0.48 8.47
CA THR A 314 37.48 0.02 9.76
C THR A 314 36.64 1.30 9.59
N GLY A 315 37.08 2.22 8.72
CA GLY A 315 36.33 3.45 8.42
C GLY A 315 34.93 3.18 7.86
N LEU A 316 34.82 2.25 6.92
CA LEU A 316 33.57 1.89 6.26
C LEU A 316 32.64 1.07 7.19
N LEU A 317 33.19 0.20 8.03
CA LEU A 317 32.43 -0.52 9.06
C LEU A 317 31.81 0.43 10.07
N ASN A 318 32.54 1.46 10.49
CA ASN A 318 32.02 2.50 11.37
C ASN A 318 30.87 3.28 10.72
N VAL A 319 30.99 3.63 9.43
CA VAL A 319 29.88 4.25 8.69
C VAL A 319 28.67 3.32 8.64
N LYS A 320 28.87 2.05 8.28
CA LYS A 320 27.80 1.03 8.24
C LYS A 320 27.08 0.89 9.58
N LYS A 321 27.82 0.91 10.70
CA LYS A 321 27.26 0.84 12.06
C LYS A 321 26.40 2.07 12.37
N ARG A 322 26.84 3.28 11.99
CA ARG A 322 26.09 4.53 12.23
C ARG A 322 24.79 4.63 11.43
N VAL A 323 24.75 4.01 10.24
CA VAL A 323 23.51 3.94 9.44
C VAL A 323 22.74 2.65 9.66
N ALA A 324 23.19 1.77 10.56
CA ALA A 324 22.53 0.52 10.82
C ALA A 324 21.14 0.77 11.40
N TYR A 325 20.17 0.09 10.82
CA TYR A 325 18.82 0.05 11.35
C TYR A 325 18.68 -1.27 12.10
N ASP A 326 18.66 -1.20 13.44
CA ASP A 326 18.46 -2.35 14.32
C ASP A 326 17.11 -2.24 15.02
N PRO A 327 16.00 -2.59 14.35
CA PRO A 327 14.69 -2.55 14.96
C PRO A 327 14.58 -3.67 16.01
N LYS A 328 14.38 -3.29 17.27
CA LYS A 328 13.93 -4.23 18.31
C LYS A 328 12.45 -4.55 18.06
N GLY A 329 12.19 -5.73 17.49
CA GLY A 329 10.86 -6.25 17.27
C GLY A 329 10.12 -5.68 16.06
N MET A 330 8.78 -5.65 16.16
CA MET A 330 7.91 -5.26 15.05
C MET A 330 7.93 -3.75 14.82
N SER A 331 7.92 -3.32 13.54
CA SER A 331 7.77 -1.91 13.21
C SER A 331 6.45 -1.34 13.75
N GLU A 332 6.45 -0.09 14.21
CA GLU A 332 5.26 0.65 14.66
C GLU A 332 4.09 0.56 13.66
N LYS A 333 4.38 0.71 12.36
CA LYS A 333 3.38 0.56 11.29
C LYS A 333 2.65 -0.78 11.31
N ASN A 334 3.34 -1.88 11.59
CA ASN A 334 2.72 -3.19 11.67
C ASN A 334 2.02 -3.37 13.03
N SER A 335 2.59 -2.84 14.12
CA SER A 335 1.96 -2.79 15.44
C SER A 335 0.58 -2.10 15.39
N ASN A 336 0.51 -0.88 14.88
CA ASN A 336 -0.73 -0.09 14.79
C ASN A 336 -1.77 -0.76 13.87
N ARG A 337 -1.33 -1.56 12.89
CA ARG A 337 -2.23 -2.35 12.04
C ARG A 337 -2.74 -3.61 12.73
N LEU A 338 -2.07 -4.12 13.76
CA LEU A 338 -2.59 -5.24 14.54
C LEU A 338 -3.63 -4.79 15.57
N GLU A 339 -3.54 -3.55 16.06
CA GLU A 339 -4.48 -2.99 17.05
C GLU A 339 -5.95 -3.06 16.60
N GLN A 340 -6.21 -3.04 15.29
CA GLN A 340 -7.58 -3.22 14.77
C GLN A 340 -8.20 -4.58 15.16
N PHE A 341 -7.38 -5.60 15.48
CA PHE A 341 -7.83 -6.92 15.94
C PHE A 341 -8.02 -7.01 17.46
N ASN A 342 -7.86 -5.91 18.20
CA ASN A 342 -8.35 -5.82 19.58
C ASN A 342 -9.89 -5.92 19.62
N ASN A 343 -10.57 -5.47 18.56
CA ASN A 343 -11.99 -5.68 18.37
C ASN A 343 -12.26 -7.07 17.77
N TRP A 344 -12.97 -7.93 18.51
CA TRP A 344 -13.30 -9.30 18.09
C TRP A 344 -14.13 -9.36 16.80
N GLU A 345 -14.98 -8.35 16.53
CA GLU A 345 -15.75 -8.30 15.29
C GLU A 345 -14.84 -8.21 14.06
N ASN A 346 -13.68 -7.56 14.18
CA ASN A 346 -12.72 -7.47 13.09
C ASN A 346 -12.02 -8.80 12.81
N ILE A 347 -11.80 -9.61 13.85
CA ILE A 347 -11.33 -10.99 13.70
C ILE A 347 -12.36 -11.79 12.91
N VAL A 348 -13.65 -11.73 13.31
CA VAL A 348 -14.74 -12.44 12.63
C VAL A 348 -14.88 -12.00 11.17
N ARG A 349 -14.82 -10.69 10.90
CA ARG A 349 -14.85 -10.12 9.54
C ARG A 349 -13.74 -10.71 8.67
N LEU A 350 -12.50 -10.78 9.16
CA LEU A 350 -11.38 -11.32 8.40
C LEU A 350 -11.48 -12.84 8.18
N ILE A 351 -11.79 -13.60 9.24
CA ILE A 351 -11.87 -15.08 9.17
C ILE A 351 -13.02 -15.55 8.28
N SER A 352 -14.14 -14.82 8.26
CA SER A 352 -15.33 -15.17 7.47
C SER A 352 -15.28 -14.60 6.04
N LEU A 353 -14.33 -13.70 5.74
CA LEU A 353 -14.22 -13.03 4.45
C LEU A 353 -14.14 -13.99 3.25
N PRO A 354 -13.38 -15.11 3.28
CA PRO A 354 -13.35 -16.04 2.15
C PRO A 354 -14.72 -16.57 1.75
N GLU A 355 -15.59 -16.90 2.73
CA GLU A 355 -16.94 -17.36 2.43
C GLU A 355 -17.85 -16.24 1.93
N LEU A 356 -17.71 -15.03 2.49
CA LEU A 356 -18.45 -13.86 2.02
C LEU A 356 -18.15 -13.59 0.53
N LEU A 357 -16.87 -13.54 0.17
CA LEU A 357 -16.44 -13.31 -1.21
C LEU A 357 -16.88 -14.43 -2.15
N MET A 358 -16.81 -15.70 -1.71
CA MET A 358 -17.29 -16.83 -2.50
C MET A 358 -18.82 -16.79 -2.70
N THR A 359 -19.56 -16.36 -1.69
CA THR A 359 -21.02 -16.19 -1.78
C THR A 359 -21.37 -15.08 -2.76
N GLN A 360 -20.65 -13.95 -2.73
CA GLN A 360 -20.83 -12.88 -3.71
C GLN A 360 -20.49 -13.34 -5.14
N ALA A 361 -19.42 -14.14 -5.31
CA ALA A 361 -19.06 -14.68 -6.60
C ALA A 361 -20.15 -15.57 -7.21
N ARG A 362 -20.94 -16.27 -6.39
CA ARG A 362 -22.07 -17.12 -6.83
C ARG A 362 -23.26 -16.34 -7.38
N LEU A 363 -23.37 -15.03 -7.09
CA LEU A 363 -24.50 -14.22 -7.60
C LEU A 363 -24.49 -14.08 -9.12
N ASN A 364 -23.32 -14.16 -9.75
CA ASN A 364 -23.15 -14.18 -11.20
C ASN A 364 -21.90 -15.00 -11.54
N PRO A 365 -22.00 -16.33 -11.59
CA PRO A 365 -20.84 -17.20 -11.69
C PRO A 365 -20.13 -17.11 -13.04
N GLU A 366 -20.82 -16.70 -14.10
CA GLU A 366 -20.26 -16.52 -15.44
C GLU A 366 -19.43 -15.25 -15.58
N SER A 367 -19.63 -14.27 -14.68
CA SER A 367 -18.89 -13.02 -14.73
C SER A 367 -17.42 -13.21 -14.34
N ARG A 368 -16.53 -12.73 -15.21
CA ARG A 368 -15.09 -12.66 -14.90
C ARG A 368 -14.79 -11.83 -13.65
N LEU A 369 -15.58 -10.80 -13.35
CA LEU A 369 -15.43 -10.01 -12.13
C LEU A 369 -15.68 -10.86 -10.88
N ASN A 370 -16.72 -11.70 -10.90
CA ASN A 370 -17.03 -12.62 -9.82
C ASN A 370 -16.03 -13.78 -9.73
N ALA A 371 -15.49 -14.23 -10.86
CA ALA A 371 -14.38 -15.18 -10.85
C ALA A 371 -13.14 -14.61 -10.14
N LEU A 372 -12.88 -13.31 -10.28
CA LEU A 372 -11.84 -12.64 -9.49
C LEU A 372 -12.20 -12.61 -8.00
N LEU A 373 -13.45 -12.33 -7.60
CA LEU A 373 -13.87 -12.42 -6.19
C LEU A 373 -13.61 -13.82 -5.60
N ALA A 374 -13.95 -14.88 -6.32
CA ALA A 374 -13.64 -16.26 -5.91
C ALA A 374 -12.13 -16.55 -5.84
N MET A 375 -11.33 -15.93 -6.72
CA MET A 375 -9.86 -15.98 -6.65
C MET A 375 -9.34 -15.36 -5.36
N HIS A 376 -9.84 -14.18 -4.98
CA HIS A 376 -9.45 -13.53 -3.73
C HIS A 376 -9.90 -14.33 -2.51
N ALA A 377 -11.10 -14.91 -2.54
CA ALA A 377 -11.58 -15.84 -1.52
C ALA A 377 -10.60 -17.00 -1.30
N ALA A 378 -10.19 -17.69 -2.38
CA ALA A 378 -9.24 -18.80 -2.31
C ALA A 378 -7.86 -18.35 -1.81
N ALA A 379 -7.36 -17.20 -2.30
CA ALA A 379 -6.08 -16.65 -1.86
C ALA A 379 -6.06 -16.30 -0.36
N ILE A 380 -7.13 -15.68 0.15
CA ILE A 380 -7.25 -15.35 1.57
C ILE A 380 -7.41 -16.62 2.41
N ALA A 381 -8.20 -17.60 1.97
CA ALA A 381 -8.33 -18.89 2.65
C ALA A 381 -6.98 -19.63 2.78
N ILE A 382 -6.14 -19.59 1.74
CA ILE A 382 -4.77 -20.12 1.78
C ILE A 382 -3.92 -19.36 2.80
N LEU A 383 -3.94 -18.01 2.77
CA LEU A 383 -3.14 -17.19 3.69
C LEU A 383 -3.57 -17.33 5.16
N LEU A 384 -4.86 -17.56 5.42
CA LEU A 384 -5.37 -17.86 6.76
C LEU A 384 -4.96 -19.26 7.24
N SER A 385 -4.87 -20.23 6.32
CA SER A 385 -4.45 -21.60 6.64
C SER A 385 -2.93 -21.71 6.84
N CYS A 386 -2.16 -21.01 6.00
CA CYS A 386 -0.72 -20.94 6.07
C CYS A 386 -0.27 -19.54 5.61
N PRO A 387 0.24 -18.69 6.51
CA PRO A 387 0.63 -17.32 6.20
C PRO A 387 1.97 -17.30 5.44
N MET A 388 1.95 -17.78 4.20
CA MET A 388 3.10 -17.86 3.32
C MET A 388 3.45 -16.50 2.73
N ARG A 389 4.66 -16.39 2.17
CA ARG A 389 5.10 -15.17 1.49
C ARG A 389 4.30 -14.99 0.20
N THR A 390 3.99 -13.75 -0.14
CA THR A 390 3.25 -13.38 -1.36
C THR A 390 3.86 -13.95 -2.64
N LYS A 391 5.20 -14.01 -2.71
CA LYS A 391 5.89 -14.61 -3.86
C LYS A 391 5.46 -16.08 -4.03
N ASN A 392 5.46 -16.85 -2.94
CA ASN A 392 5.09 -18.26 -2.94
C ASN A 392 3.61 -18.42 -3.30
N LEU A 393 2.74 -17.60 -2.72
CA LEU A 393 1.30 -17.60 -3.04
C LEU A 393 1.06 -17.36 -4.54
N ALA A 394 1.69 -16.32 -5.09
CA ALA A 394 1.52 -15.93 -6.49
C ALA A 394 2.10 -16.95 -7.48
N SER A 395 3.09 -17.74 -7.05
CA SER A 395 3.74 -18.77 -7.87
C SER A 395 3.16 -20.17 -7.69
N LEU A 396 2.09 -20.34 -6.90
CA LEU A 396 1.45 -21.64 -6.71
C LEU A 396 0.99 -22.20 -8.06
N ASP A 397 1.32 -23.47 -8.27
CA ASP A 397 1.03 -24.22 -9.47
C ASP A 397 0.17 -25.44 -9.14
N LEU A 398 -0.85 -25.69 -9.96
CA LEU A 398 -1.81 -26.78 -9.76
C LEU A 398 -1.17 -28.15 -9.88
N ASP A 399 -0.18 -28.32 -10.76
CA ASP A 399 0.43 -29.62 -11.03
C ASP A 399 1.56 -29.92 -10.04
N ARG A 400 2.24 -28.88 -9.55
CA ARG A 400 3.43 -29.02 -8.69
C ARG A 400 3.15 -28.82 -7.21
N ASN A 401 2.21 -27.94 -6.85
CA ASN A 401 2.08 -27.47 -5.47
C ASN A 401 0.76 -27.85 -4.81
N VAL A 402 -0.30 -28.13 -5.57
CA VAL A 402 -1.65 -28.31 -5.05
C VAL A 402 -2.08 -29.76 -5.22
N PHE A 403 -2.24 -30.47 -4.11
CA PHE A 403 -2.58 -31.90 -4.11
C PHE A 403 -3.99 -32.10 -3.58
N ALA A 404 -4.82 -32.78 -4.36
CA ALA A 404 -6.19 -33.11 -4.01
C ALA A 404 -6.29 -34.51 -3.41
N HIS A 405 -6.77 -34.60 -2.18
CA HIS A 405 -7.06 -35.86 -1.50
C HIS A 405 -8.56 -36.06 -1.45
N ARG A 406 -9.07 -37.12 -2.11
CA ARG A 406 -10.49 -37.47 -2.02
C ARG A 406 -10.77 -38.14 -0.68
N ASN A 407 -11.76 -37.63 0.04
CA ASN A 407 -12.32 -38.23 1.24
C ASN A 407 -13.84 -38.32 1.05
N GLY A 408 -14.30 -39.48 0.53
CA GLY A 408 -15.68 -39.66 0.07
C GLY A 408 -16.08 -38.62 -0.97
N ASN A 409 -17.19 -37.91 -0.72
CA ASN A 409 -17.72 -36.85 -1.57
C ASN A 409 -17.05 -35.48 -1.38
N HIS A 410 -15.97 -35.42 -0.58
CA HIS A 410 -15.24 -34.18 -0.30
C HIS A 410 -13.81 -34.25 -0.81
N THR A 411 -13.29 -33.12 -1.28
CA THR A 411 -11.88 -32.97 -1.65
C THR A 411 -11.19 -32.13 -0.58
N ILE A 412 -10.16 -32.70 0.05
CA ILE A 412 -9.26 -31.99 0.95
C ILE A 412 -7.98 -31.65 0.19
N TYR A 413 -7.55 -30.39 0.24
CA TYR A 413 -6.34 -29.96 -0.43
C TYR A 413 -5.17 -29.88 0.54
N SER A 414 -4.00 -30.35 0.10
CA SER A 414 -2.71 -30.00 0.71
C SER A 414 -1.88 -29.17 -0.25
N ILE A 415 -1.06 -28.27 0.31
CA ILE A 415 -0.13 -27.46 -0.46
C ILE A 415 1.29 -27.80 -0.04
N ARG A 416 2.13 -28.15 -1.03
CA ARG A 416 3.57 -28.39 -0.84
C ARG A 416 4.39 -27.45 -1.73
N ILE A 417 5.41 -26.84 -1.15
CA ILE A 417 6.40 -25.99 -1.83
C ILE A 417 7.78 -26.43 -1.38
N ASP A 418 8.63 -26.81 -2.33
CA ASP A 418 9.98 -27.26 -2.04
C ASP A 418 10.85 -26.15 -1.45
N GLY A 419 11.79 -26.55 -0.60
CA GLY A 419 12.68 -25.63 0.11
C GLY A 419 13.46 -24.69 -0.81
N GLY A 420 13.83 -25.16 -2.01
CA GLY A 420 14.53 -24.37 -3.04
C GLY A 420 13.76 -23.13 -3.48
N ASP A 421 12.43 -23.23 -3.54
CA ASP A 421 11.55 -22.13 -3.94
C ASP A 421 11.21 -21.19 -2.78
N VAL A 422 11.49 -21.60 -1.54
CA VAL A 422 11.27 -20.81 -0.33
C VAL A 422 12.50 -19.94 -0.01
N LYS A 423 12.27 -18.70 0.42
CA LYS A 423 13.37 -17.76 0.77
C LYS A 423 14.34 -18.33 1.80
N ASN A 424 13.85 -19.11 2.75
CA ASN A 424 14.62 -19.61 3.88
C ASN A 424 15.17 -21.02 3.66
N GLY A 425 14.89 -21.68 2.53
CA GLY A 425 15.25 -23.08 2.30
C GLY A 425 14.34 -24.10 2.97
N GLU A 426 13.44 -23.66 3.84
CA GLU A 426 12.50 -24.53 4.57
C GLU A 426 11.29 -24.86 3.69
N PRO A 427 11.01 -26.14 3.41
CA PRO A 427 9.82 -26.52 2.66
C PRO A 427 8.54 -26.11 3.40
N ILE A 428 7.51 -25.77 2.64
CA ILE A 428 6.18 -25.51 3.15
C ILE A 428 5.32 -26.71 2.80
N GLU A 429 4.74 -27.35 3.81
CA GLU A 429 3.75 -28.40 3.64
C GLU A 429 2.68 -28.21 4.69
N PHE A 430 1.43 -28.15 4.25
CA PHE A 430 0.27 -28.12 5.14
C PHE A 430 -0.98 -28.66 4.45
N GLN A 431 -1.90 -29.17 5.25
CA GLN A 431 -3.22 -29.59 4.83
C GLN A 431 -4.24 -28.51 5.20
N MET A 432 -5.11 -28.16 4.26
CA MET A 432 -6.22 -27.24 4.51
C MET A 432 -7.36 -27.97 5.21
N ASN A 433 -8.05 -27.29 6.12
CA ASN A 433 -9.29 -27.83 6.69
C ASN A 433 -10.40 -27.98 5.62
N SER A 434 -11.47 -28.69 5.96
CA SER A 434 -12.57 -28.97 5.03
C SER A 434 -13.26 -27.71 4.49
N ARG A 435 -13.38 -26.67 5.32
CA ARG A 435 -13.98 -25.38 4.94
C ARG A 435 -13.18 -24.69 3.85
N ASN A 436 -11.88 -24.47 4.08
CA ASN A 436 -11.00 -23.79 3.15
C ASN A 436 -10.73 -24.64 1.90
N SER A 437 -10.67 -25.96 2.03
CA SER A 437 -10.55 -26.88 0.89
C SER A 437 -11.74 -26.78 -0.06
N ARG A 438 -12.96 -26.62 0.46
CA ARG A 438 -14.17 -26.43 -0.35
C ARG A 438 -14.13 -25.12 -1.14
N LEU A 439 -13.64 -24.05 -0.53
CA LEU A 439 -13.45 -22.76 -1.21
C LEU A 439 -12.43 -22.87 -2.34
N LEU A 440 -11.29 -23.50 -2.07
CA LEU A 440 -10.26 -23.74 -3.07
C LEU A 440 -10.77 -24.63 -4.21
N HIS A 441 -11.51 -25.69 -3.88
CA HIS A 441 -12.13 -26.57 -4.87
C HIS A 441 -13.04 -25.82 -5.84
N ASN A 442 -13.97 -25.03 -5.29
CA ASN A 442 -14.93 -24.25 -6.08
C ASN A 442 -14.20 -23.24 -6.97
N TYR A 443 -13.18 -22.58 -6.44
CA TYR A 443 -12.34 -21.68 -7.21
C TYR A 443 -11.67 -22.41 -8.39
N ILE A 444 -10.97 -23.50 -8.13
CA ILE A 444 -10.19 -24.23 -9.15
C ILE A 444 -11.10 -24.77 -10.25
N THR A 445 -12.23 -25.39 -9.88
CA THR A 445 -13.10 -26.11 -10.81
C THR A 445 -14.05 -25.20 -11.59
N MET A 446 -14.61 -24.18 -10.95
CA MET A 446 -15.61 -23.30 -11.57
C MET A 446 -15.02 -21.97 -12.00
N TYR A 447 -14.36 -21.24 -11.10
CA TYR A 447 -14.06 -19.83 -11.35
C TYR A 447 -12.73 -19.60 -12.08
N ARG A 448 -11.70 -20.40 -11.80
CA ARG A 448 -10.38 -20.24 -12.40
C ARG A 448 -10.40 -20.29 -13.94
N PRO A 449 -11.13 -21.21 -14.60
CA PRO A 449 -11.26 -21.21 -16.07
C PRO A 449 -11.84 -19.91 -16.65
N ARG A 450 -12.68 -19.19 -15.88
CA ARG A 450 -13.30 -17.93 -16.30
C ARG A 450 -12.37 -16.72 -16.18
N ILE A 451 -11.21 -16.88 -15.52
CA ILE A 451 -10.21 -15.80 -15.41
C ILE A 451 -9.32 -15.73 -16.64
N SER A 452 -8.97 -16.88 -17.22
CA SER A 452 -8.05 -16.99 -18.35
C SER A 452 -8.45 -18.17 -19.24
N ALA A 453 -8.62 -17.91 -20.54
CA ALA A 453 -8.84 -18.93 -21.55
C ALA A 453 -7.56 -19.71 -21.92
N ALA A 454 -6.38 -19.16 -21.60
CA ALA A 454 -5.11 -19.82 -21.89
C ALA A 454 -4.91 -21.06 -20.99
N ARG A 455 -4.47 -22.17 -21.61
CA ARG A 455 -4.08 -23.39 -20.88
C ARG A 455 -2.87 -23.08 -20.01
N SER A 456 -3.04 -23.22 -18.70
CA SER A 456 -2.02 -22.93 -17.70
C SER A 456 -2.27 -23.75 -16.45
N SER A 457 -1.21 -24.08 -15.72
CA SER A 457 -1.22 -24.72 -14.41
C SER A 457 -1.16 -23.70 -13.26
N ALA A 458 -0.91 -22.41 -13.54
CA ALA A 458 -0.79 -21.39 -12.49
C ALA A 458 -2.08 -21.27 -11.67
N LEU A 459 -2.02 -21.43 -10.34
CA LEU A 459 -3.22 -21.38 -9.50
C LEU A 459 -3.94 -20.04 -9.64
N PHE A 460 -3.19 -18.94 -9.73
CA PHE A 460 -3.72 -17.58 -9.94
C PHE A 460 -3.27 -16.99 -11.29
N PRO A 461 -3.96 -17.31 -12.40
CA PRO A 461 -3.54 -16.90 -13.72
C PRO A 461 -3.81 -15.41 -14.00
N LYS A 462 -2.97 -14.82 -14.85
CA LYS A 462 -3.26 -13.57 -15.55
C LYS A 462 -4.24 -13.85 -16.67
N ALA A 463 -5.21 -12.96 -16.85
CA ALA A 463 -6.20 -13.10 -17.91
C ALA A 463 -5.60 -13.01 -19.33
N SER A 464 -4.49 -12.29 -19.49
CA SER A 464 -3.88 -12.03 -20.80
C SER A 464 -3.22 -13.25 -21.43
N ASN A 465 -2.60 -14.12 -20.63
CA ASN A 465 -1.75 -15.21 -21.15
C ASN A 465 -1.69 -16.44 -20.24
N GLY A 466 -2.51 -16.52 -19.19
CA GLY A 466 -2.49 -17.64 -18.25
C GLY A 466 -1.28 -17.70 -17.31
N ALA A 467 -0.26 -16.87 -17.52
CA ALA A 467 0.95 -16.88 -16.68
C ALA A 467 0.63 -16.48 -15.23
N PRO A 468 1.44 -16.89 -14.24
CA PRO A 468 1.25 -16.48 -12.85
C PRO A 468 1.17 -14.95 -12.69
N ARG A 469 0.27 -14.49 -11.81
CA ARG A 469 0.18 -13.07 -11.45
C ARG A 469 1.48 -12.58 -10.80
N SER A 470 1.81 -11.31 -11.00
CA SER A 470 2.94 -10.73 -10.28
C SER A 470 2.60 -10.68 -8.78
N PRO A 471 3.57 -10.96 -7.90
CA PRO A 471 3.33 -10.92 -6.45
C PRO A 471 2.78 -9.57 -5.97
N ASN A 472 3.28 -8.46 -6.53
CA ASN A 472 2.84 -7.12 -6.16
C ASN A 472 1.38 -6.86 -6.55
N ASN A 473 0.97 -7.23 -7.77
CA ASN A 473 -0.40 -6.99 -8.22
C ASN A 473 -1.38 -7.88 -7.47
N LEU A 474 -1.01 -9.13 -7.17
CA LEU A 474 -1.85 -10.01 -6.36
C LEU A 474 -1.97 -9.48 -4.92
N ALA A 475 -0.87 -9.04 -4.30
CA ALA A 475 -0.89 -8.47 -2.96
C ALA A 475 -1.77 -7.21 -2.86
N GLU A 476 -1.62 -6.28 -3.79
CA GLU A 476 -2.40 -5.04 -3.77
C GLU A 476 -3.88 -5.36 -4.01
N SER A 477 -4.19 -6.26 -4.95
CA SER A 477 -5.57 -6.67 -5.21
C SER A 477 -6.22 -7.36 -4.02
N ILE A 478 -5.50 -8.25 -3.30
CA ILE A 478 -6.00 -8.85 -2.05
C ILE A 478 -6.26 -7.77 -0.99
N LYS A 479 -5.31 -6.86 -0.79
CA LYS A 479 -5.43 -5.77 0.19
C LYS A 479 -6.64 -4.89 -0.09
N THR A 480 -6.87 -4.51 -1.34
CA THR A 480 -8.04 -3.71 -1.75
C THR A 480 -9.34 -4.45 -1.43
N HIS A 481 -9.47 -5.72 -1.80
CA HIS A 481 -10.69 -6.48 -1.55
C HIS A 481 -10.94 -6.72 -0.05
N ILE A 482 -9.90 -6.91 0.76
CA ILE A 482 -10.05 -6.98 2.21
C ILE A 482 -10.58 -5.64 2.72
N TYR A 483 -9.97 -4.52 2.35
CA TYR A 483 -10.41 -3.20 2.79
C TYR A 483 -11.86 -2.91 2.38
N ASP A 484 -12.21 -3.11 1.12
CA ASP A 484 -13.56 -2.83 0.61
C ASP A 484 -14.63 -3.67 1.33
N ALA A 485 -14.35 -4.94 1.60
CA ALA A 485 -15.31 -5.86 2.21
C ALA A 485 -15.36 -5.81 3.74
N THR A 486 -14.33 -5.27 4.40
CA THR A 486 -14.22 -5.35 5.87
C THR A 486 -13.89 -4.04 6.56
N GLY A 487 -13.31 -3.07 5.87
CA GLY A 487 -12.70 -1.86 6.45
C GLY A 487 -11.28 -2.07 6.99
N LEU A 488 -10.77 -3.30 6.95
CA LEU A 488 -9.49 -3.66 7.56
C LEU A 488 -8.31 -3.37 6.64
N THR A 489 -7.23 -2.85 7.20
CA THR A 489 -6.00 -2.52 6.45
C THR A 489 -5.00 -3.67 6.47
N VAL A 490 -5.34 -4.78 5.80
CA VAL A 490 -4.53 -6.01 5.79
C VAL A 490 -3.78 -6.16 4.47
N ASN A 491 -2.45 -6.17 4.54
CA ASN A 491 -1.60 -6.58 3.42
C ASN A 491 -1.20 -8.06 3.56
N THR A 492 -0.74 -8.67 2.47
CA THR A 492 -0.36 -10.10 2.46
C THR A 492 0.74 -10.46 3.45
N HIS A 493 1.68 -9.56 3.76
CA HIS A 493 2.69 -9.80 4.78
C HIS A 493 2.11 -9.76 6.20
N LEU A 494 1.07 -8.96 6.44
CA LEU A 494 0.43 -8.81 7.74
C LEU A 494 -0.25 -10.10 8.20
N PHE A 495 -0.72 -10.99 7.30
CA PHE A 495 -1.26 -12.31 7.67
C PHE A 495 -0.31 -13.13 8.56
N ARG A 496 1.01 -12.98 8.38
CA ARG A 496 2.01 -13.62 9.23
C ARG A 496 1.99 -13.10 10.65
N HIS A 497 1.85 -11.79 10.79
CA HIS A 497 1.74 -11.15 12.09
C HIS A 497 0.38 -11.41 12.73
N ILE A 498 -0.71 -11.43 11.94
CA ILE A 498 -2.06 -11.77 12.42
C ILE A 498 -2.10 -13.20 12.97
N ALA A 499 -1.55 -14.17 12.23
CA ALA A 499 -1.55 -15.56 12.68
C ALA A 499 -0.81 -15.73 14.01
N ALA A 500 0.38 -15.12 14.15
CA ALA A 500 1.12 -15.12 15.41
C ALA A 500 0.39 -14.37 16.53
N TYR A 501 -0.15 -13.19 16.22
CA TYR A 501 -0.85 -12.33 17.17
C TYR A 501 -2.09 -13.03 17.75
N LEU A 502 -2.95 -13.58 16.89
CA LEU A 502 -4.14 -14.30 17.32
C LEU A 502 -3.79 -15.58 18.08
N TYR A 503 -2.80 -16.36 17.59
CA TYR A 503 -2.40 -17.58 18.27
C TYR A 503 -1.81 -17.33 19.66
N LEU A 504 -0.92 -16.35 19.81
CA LEU A 504 -0.28 -16.04 21.10
C LEU A 504 -1.23 -15.40 22.12
N ARG A 505 -2.36 -14.82 21.68
CA ARG A 505 -3.40 -14.36 22.61
C ARG A 505 -4.19 -15.52 23.21
N GLU A 506 -4.43 -16.57 22.42
CA GLU A 506 -5.08 -17.79 22.89
C GLU A 506 -4.12 -18.73 23.63
N GLN A 507 -2.85 -18.76 23.21
CA GLN A 507 -1.78 -19.60 23.78
C GLN A 507 -0.54 -18.75 24.12
N PRO A 508 -0.60 -17.96 25.20
CA PRO A 508 0.51 -17.10 25.63
C PRO A 508 1.79 -17.90 25.90
N GLY A 509 2.92 -17.40 25.40
CA GLY A 509 4.24 -18.02 25.61
C GLY A 509 4.61 -19.16 24.66
N ASP A 510 3.67 -19.70 23.87
CA ASP A 510 3.97 -20.76 22.89
C ASP A 510 4.58 -20.19 21.58
N PHE A 511 5.77 -19.61 21.72
CA PHE A 511 6.53 -19.04 20.61
C PHE A 511 7.10 -20.10 19.66
N GLU A 512 7.25 -21.35 20.12
CA GLU A 512 7.80 -22.43 19.29
C GLU A 512 6.81 -22.84 18.19
N THR A 513 5.51 -22.94 18.52
CA THR A 513 4.48 -23.18 17.51
C THR A 513 4.46 -22.05 16.47
N VAL A 514 4.52 -20.79 16.92
CA VAL A 514 4.60 -19.63 16.00
C VAL A 514 5.87 -19.67 15.14
N ARG A 515 7.02 -20.02 15.73
CA ARG A 515 8.29 -20.15 14.99
C ARG A 515 8.16 -21.18 13.86
N ARG A 516 7.54 -22.34 14.14
CA ARG A 516 7.30 -23.41 13.16
C ARG A 516 6.26 -23.00 12.11
N LEU A 517 5.16 -22.38 12.53
CA LEU A 517 4.10 -21.88 11.64
C LEU A 517 4.65 -20.84 10.65
N LEU A 518 5.48 -19.91 11.14
CA LEU A 518 6.09 -18.86 10.34
C LEU A 518 7.39 -19.29 9.65
N LYS A 519 7.92 -20.48 9.94
CA LYS A 519 9.20 -20.99 9.38
C LYS A 519 10.36 -20.01 9.65
N HIS A 520 10.43 -19.51 10.88
CA HIS A 520 11.57 -18.73 11.38
C HIS A 520 12.69 -19.69 11.79
N ARG A 521 13.93 -19.38 11.39
CA ARG A 521 15.10 -20.23 11.72
C ARG A 521 15.47 -20.21 13.20
N ARG A 522 15.29 -19.06 13.86
CA ARG A 522 15.66 -18.84 15.26
C ARG A 522 14.43 -18.48 16.07
N LEU A 523 14.31 -19.07 17.27
CA LEU A 523 13.23 -18.75 18.21
C LEU A 523 13.32 -17.30 18.70
N GLN A 524 14.54 -16.83 19.00
CA GLN A 524 14.80 -15.46 19.44
C GLN A 524 14.17 -14.43 18.50
N THR A 525 14.26 -14.65 17.19
CA THR A 525 13.62 -13.76 16.21
C THR A 525 12.11 -13.68 16.45
N THR A 526 11.42 -14.80 16.63
CA THR A 526 9.99 -14.81 16.93
C THR A 526 9.67 -14.09 18.25
N MET A 527 10.46 -14.33 19.29
CA MET A 527 10.30 -13.67 20.59
C MET A 527 10.46 -12.16 20.46
N ASP A 528 11.53 -11.68 19.83
CA ASP A 528 11.79 -10.24 19.63
C ASP A 528 10.65 -9.58 18.86
N PHE A 529 10.13 -10.22 17.81
CA PHE A 529 9.04 -9.68 16.99
C PHE A 529 7.71 -9.54 17.75
N TYR A 530 7.44 -10.42 18.71
CA TYR A 530 6.14 -10.51 19.39
C TYR A 530 6.21 -10.23 20.90
N ALA A 531 7.36 -9.80 21.42
CA ALA A 531 7.57 -9.52 22.84
C ALA A 531 6.53 -8.56 23.44
N LYS A 532 6.10 -7.53 22.68
CA LYS A 532 5.08 -6.56 23.13
C LYS A 532 3.75 -7.24 23.49
N ILE A 533 3.34 -8.27 22.74
CA ILE A 533 2.10 -9.02 23.00
C ILE A 533 2.18 -9.73 24.35
N SER A 534 3.35 -10.28 24.68
CA SER A 534 3.58 -10.91 25.97
C SER A 534 3.56 -9.93 27.13
N SER A 535 3.99 -8.68 26.93
CA SER A 535 3.87 -7.64 27.94
C SER A 535 2.41 -7.28 28.21
N GLU A 536 1.58 -7.13 27.17
CA GLU A 536 0.13 -6.87 27.33
C GLU A 536 -0.55 -8.02 28.10
N TRP A 537 -0.29 -9.26 27.69
CA TRP A 537 -0.82 -10.44 28.38
C TRP A 537 -0.34 -10.55 29.83
N ALA A 538 0.92 -10.22 30.13
CA ALA A 538 1.44 -10.29 31.49
C ALA A 538 0.65 -9.40 32.46
N HIS A 539 0.18 -8.23 32.00
CA HIS A 539 -0.67 -7.35 32.81
C HIS A 539 -2.07 -7.94 32.99
N GLU A 540 -2.71 -8.43 31.92
CA GLU A 540 -4.04 -9.07 32.01
C GLU A 540 -4.01 -10.33 32.90
N HIS A 541 -2.94 -11.13 32.81
CA HIS A 541 -2.79 -12.32 33.62
C HIS A 541 -2.50 -11.97 35.09
N TYR A 542 -1.69 -10.95 35.35
CA TYR A 542 -1.47 -10.44 36.70
C TYR A 542 -2.77 -9.92 37.31
N ASP A 543 -3.56 -9.14 36.55
CA ASP A 543 -4.87 -8.66 36.98
C ASP A 543 -5.77 -9.84 37.38
N LYS A 544 -5.93 -10.83 36.49
CA LYS A 544 -6.78 -12.00 36.77
C LYS A 544 -6.27 -12.89 37.90
N ALA A 545 -4.95 -13.12 37.98
CA ALA A 545 -4.35 -14.06 38.92
C ALA A 545 -4.15 -13.46 40.32
N VAL A 546 -3.95 -12.14 40.39
CA VAL A 546 -3.62 -11.41 41.62
C VAL A 546 -4.70 -10.41 41.99
N LEU A 547 -4.99 -9.43 41.13
CA LEU A 547 -5.89 -8.33 41.49
C LEU A 547 -7.35 -8.78 41.62
N THR A 548 -7.91 -9.52 40.66
CA THR A 548 -9.28 -10.07 40.78
C THR A 548 -9.39 -11.10 41.90
N LYS A 549 -8.31 -11.85 42.16
CA LYS A 549 -8.32 -12.91 43.17
C LYS A 549 -8.25 -12.38 44.59
N TRP A 550 -7.56 -11.26 44.82
CA TRP A 550 -7.27 -10.72 46.15
C TRP A 550 -7.76 -9.29 46.38
N GLY A 551 -8.24 -8.60 45.35
CA GLY A 551 -8.74 -7.23 45.44
C GLY A 551 -10.21 -7.13 45.88
N ASP A 552 -10.94 -8.24 45.81
CA ASP A 552 -12.31 -8.38 46.33
C ASP A 552 -12.34 -9.06 47.72
N ALA A 553 -11.17 -9.30 48.33
CA ALA A 553 -11.01 -9.79 49.71
C ALA A 553 -10.69 -8.62 50.64
#